data_AF-A0A959MBM8-F1
#
_entry.id   AF-A0A959MBM8-F1
#
_cell.length_a   1.000
_cell.length_b   1.000
_cell.length_c   1.000
_cell.angle_alpha   90.00
_cell.angle_beta   90.00
_cell.angle_gamma   90.00
#
_symmetry.space_group_name_H-M   'P 1'
#
loop_
_entity.id
_entity.type
_entity.pdbx_description
1 polymer ?
#
loop_
_entity_poly.entity_id
_entity_poly.type
_entity_poly.pdbx_seq_one_letter_code
_entity_poly.pdbx_strand_id
1 'polypeptide(L)'
;MTLTTLIRRSQGATAALVLLSVLQFTLSEPASSQVVEEIRANPELWTLRSIWKVTGTYSGEGVGAGIGSVGDLNKDGLGDFAYYTIDPPVVGGIWRVHYGSEGGPSKDTAWVFGQGAGGVSHPVVGKFRGDDSHDVGFLSYRWVDSGKTTDFYFQLRFFAVENDSLRSVPSYTWDPGLTMDSNWFTFPNDFLAMDMDQSEGDELVMVSSVSLRNRVRSQVGEIWLYKGGADFQVDQPTHVIVDQEENFLENQYYLYTEDFDGDSYIDMVLGTQYRDGNYKLKFWFGREGSPWNWTNEPDRVLLLGSTGLNHELSMGDYDGDGTVDLAGTVYDGDLRYIHIYLS
;
A
#
# COMPACT_ATOMS: atom_id res chain seq x y z
N MET A 1 55.41 45.45 -9.72
CA MET A 1 56.83 45.79 -9.98
C MET A 1 57.56 44.49 -10.22
N THR A 2 58.38 44.49 -11.26
CA THR A 2 58.67 43.35 -12.13
C THR A 2 60.03 42.71 -11.83
N LEU A 3 60.26 41.56 -12.46
CA LEU A 3 61.54 40.97 -12.86
C LEU A 3 62.35 40.22 -11.77
N THR A 4 62.47 38.90 -11.84
CA THR A 4 63.36 38.09 -12.72
C THR A 4 64.83 38.14 -12.30
N THR A 5 65.41 36.99 -11.96
CA THR A 5 66.79 36.68 -12.37
C THR A 5 66.96 35.17 -12.53
N LEU A 6 67.46 34.80 -13.70
CA LEU A 6 67.83 33.48 -14.20
C LEU A 6 69.34 33.28 -13.98
N ILE A 7 69.83 32.02 -13.90
CA ILE A 7 71.14 31.46 -14.33
C ILE A 7 71.44 30.24 -13.42
N ARG A 8 71.20 28.98 -13.83
CA ARG A 8 71.96 28.03 -14.70
C ARG A 8 73.25 27.41 -14.13
N ARG A 9 73.25 26.06 -14.19
CA ARG A 9 74.36 25.06 -14.19
C ARG A 9 74.95 24.70 -12.81
N SER A 10 75.37 23.46 -12.51
CA SER A 10 75.30 22.13 -13.15
C SER A 10 76.01 21.11 -12.24
N GLN A 11 75.67 19.82 -12.39
CA GLN A 11 76.47 18.61 -12.05
C GLN A 11 76.53 18.12 -10.60
N GLY A 12 76.18 16.83 -10.43
CA GLY A 12 77.07 15.88 -9.77
C GLY A 12 76.52 15.07 -8.58
N ALA A 13 76.27 13.79 -8.84
CA ALA A 13 76.49 12.64 -7.95
C ALA A 13 75.59 12.44 -6.69
N THR A 14 74.69 11.47 -6.83
CA THR A 14 74.57 10.24 -6.01
C THR A 14 74.90 10.32 -4.51
N ALA A 15 73.87 10.31 -3.66
CA ALA A 15 73.90 9.58 -2.39
C ALA A 15 72.46 9.25 -1.97
N ALA A 16 72.22 7.97 -1.75
CA ALA A 16 70.94 7.39 -1.41
C ALA A 16 70.44 7.87 -0.05
N LEU A 17 69.16 8.23 0.04
CA LEU A 17 68.42 8.12 1.29
C LEU A 17 67.11 7.36 1.00
N VAL A 18 67.08 6.15 1.53
CA VAL A 18 65.93 5.26 1.59
C VAL A 18 64.84 5.95 2.41
N LEU A 19 63.72 6.30 1.77
CA LEU A 19 62.45 6.50 2.46
C LEU A 19 61.48 5.45 1.95
N LEU A 20 61.38 4.38 2.71
CA LEU A 20 60.49 3.24 2.48
C LEU A 20 59.07 3.69 2.85
N SER A 21 58.33 4.21 1.86
CA SER A 21 56.88 4.43 1.99
C SER A 21 56.20 3.07 1.99
N VAL A 22 55.96 2.50 3.16
CA VAL A 22 55.10 1.32 3.33
C VAL A 22 53.67 1.77 3.01
N LEU A 23 53.24 1.51 1.77
CA LEU A 23 51.83 1.45 1.43
C LEU A 23 51.21 0.31 2.24
N GLN A 24 50.49 0.64 3.31
CA GLN A 24 49.51 -0.28 3.87
C GLN A 24 48.32 -0.31 2.90
N PHE A 25 48.41 -1.18 1.89
CA PHE A 25 47.21 -1.74 1.30
C PHE A 25 46.56 -2.60 2.39
N THR A 26 45.52 -2.07 3.03
CA THR A 26 44.50 -2.94 3.61
C THR A 26 43.93 -3.74 2.45
N LEU A 27 44.39 -4.99 2.32
CA LEU A 27 43.70 -5.99 1.53
C LEU A 27 42.34 -6.14 2.19
N SER A 28 41.35 -5.40 1.69
CA SER A 28 39.96 -5.74 1.90
C SER A 28 39.84 -7.20 1.53
N GLU A 29 39.45 -8.06 2.48
CA GLU A 29 39.09 -9.42 2.12
C GLU A 29 38.10 -9.33 0.96
N PRO A 30 38.32 -10.06 -0.15
CA PRO A 30 37.34 -10.09 -1.22
C PRO A 30 36.02 -10.47 -0.55
N ALA A 31 35.01 -9.61 -0.70
CA ALA A 31 33.67 -9.88 -0.23
C ALA A 31 33.39 -11.33 -0.57
N SER A 32 33.24 -12.17 0.47
CA SER A 32 32.89 -13.57 0.30
C SER A 32 31.71 -13.56 -0.64
N SER A 33 31.94 -13.95 -1.90
CA SER A 33 30.84 -14.18 -2.82
C SER A 33 30.05 -15.27 -2.12
N GLN A 34 28.97 -14.90 -1.44
CA GLN A 34 27.97 -15.88 -1.09
C GLN A 34 27.73 -16.59 -2.40
N VAL A 35 28.02 -17.89 -2.39
CA VAL A 35 27.59 -18.76 -3.46
C VAL A 35 26.09 -18.59 -3.42
N VAL A 36 25.57 -17.71 -4.27
CA VAL A 36 24.14 -17.63 -4.54
C VAL A 36 23.86 -19.01 -5.08
N GLU A 37 23.27 -19.84 -4.23
CA GLU A 37 22.83 -21.16 -4.63
C GLU A 37 22.05 -20.94 -5.93
N GLU A 38 22.48 -21.60 -7.00
CA GLU A 38 21.79 -21.53 -8.27
C GLU A 38 20.31 -21.80 -7.96
N ILE A 39 19.44 -20.83 -8.22
CA ILE A 39 18.00 -20.99 -8.01
C ILE A 39 17.56 -22.09 -8.95
N ARG A 40 17.61 -23.33 -8.49
CA ARG A 40 17.06 -24.47 -9.20
C ARG A 40 15.57 -24.29 -9.15
N ALA A 41 14.92 -24.32 -10.31
CA ALA A 41 13.47 -24.35 -10.38
C ALA A 41 12.97 -25.41 -9.39
N ASN A 42 12.23 -25.01 -8.37
CA ASN A 42 11.70 -25.95 -7.40
C ASN A 42 10.84 -26.95 -8.19
N PRO A 43 11.22 -28.23 -8.28
CA PRO A 43 10.47 -29.21 -9.04
C PRO A 43 9.06 -29.42 -8.45
N GLU A 44 8.80 -28.96 -7.22
CA GLU A 44 7.49 -28.91 -6.59
C GLU A 44 6.66 -27.66 -6.93
N LEU A 45 7.26 -26.61 -7.51
CA LEU A 45 6.54 -25.44 -8.05
C LEU A 45 5.91 -25.70 -9.44
N TRP A 46 5.92 -26.94 -9.94
CA TRP A 46 5.24 -27.36 -11.18
C TRP A 46 3.74 -27.03 -11.23
N THR A 47 3.14 -26.65 -10.10
CA THR A 47 1.76 -26.20 -9.97
C THR A 47 1.54 -24.73 -10.32
N LEU A 48 2.56 -23.86 -10.22
CA LEU A 48 2.42 -22.46 -10.58
C LEU A 48 2.52 -22.30 -12.10
N ARG A 49 1.36 -22.23 -12.76
CA ARG A 49 1.25 -22.06 -14.21
C ARG A 49 0.44 -20.81 -14.55
N SER A 50 0.88 -20.07 -15.57
CA SER A 50 0.06 -19.00 -16.16
C SER A 50 -1.12 -19.64 -16.92
N ILE A 51 -2.31 -19.52 -16.34
CA ILE A 51 -3.56 -20.04 -16.94
C ILE A 51 -4.41 -18.94 -17.58
N TRP A 52 -4.14 -17.68 -17.22
CA TRP A 52 -4.84 -16.51 -17.71
C TRP A 52 -3.87 -15.33 -17.78
N LYS A 53 -4.05 -14.47 -18.78
CA LYS A 53 -3.24 -13.27 -18.97
C LYS A 53 -4.03 -12.23 -19.73
N VAL A 54 -4.07 -11.02 -19.19
CA VAL A 54 -4.41 -9.80 -19.92
C VAL A 54 -3.14 -8.96 -20.05
N THR A 55 -2.99 -8.28 -21.18
CA THR A 55 -1.87 -7.38 -21.42
C THR A 55 -2.39 -6.04 -21.91
N GLY A 56 -1.78 -4.97 -21.42
CA GLY A 56 -1.93 -3.64 -21.99
C GLY A 56 -0.58 -3.01 -22.26
N THR A 57 -0.62 -1.85 -22.91
CA THR A 57 0.55 -1.01 -23.14
C THR A 57 0.78 -0.09 -21.95
N TYR A 58 2.05 0.01 -21.51
CA TYR A 58 2.47 0.93 -20.45
C TYR A 58 2.10 2.39 -20.75
N SER A 59 2.02 2.75 -22.03
CA SER A 59 1.78 4.12 -22.50
C SER A 59 0.30 4.54 -22.57
N GLY A 60 -0.66 3.67 -22.24
CA GLY A 60 -2.06 4.07 -22.37
C GLY A 60 -3.09 3.18 -21.70
N GLU A 61 -2.88 1.87 -21.65
CA GLU A 61 -3.96 0.97 -21.23
C GLU A 61 -4.00 0.68 -19.73
N GLY A 62 -2.93 1.02 -18.98
CA GLY A 62 -2.91 0.98 -17.52
C GLY A 62 -3.37 -0.35 -16.89
N VAL A 63 -3.24 -1.46 -17.62
CA VAL A 63 -3.80 -2.75 -17.24
C VAL A 63 -3.11 -3.27 -15.99
N GLY A 64 -3.89 -3.55 -14.95
CA GLY A 64 -3.38 -4.08 -13.69
C GLY A 64 -2.84 -3.02 -12.73
N ALA A 65 -3.14 -1.72 -12.96
CA ALA A 65 -2.86 -0.69 -11.96
C ALA A 65 -3.69 -0.87 -10.66
N GLY A 66 -4.70 -1.74 -10.70
CA GLY A 66 -5.40 -2.28 -9.54
C GLY A 66 -5.90 -3.69 -9.87
N ILE A 67 -5.83 -4.61 -8.91
CA ILE A 67 -6.29 -5.98 -9.03
C ILE A 67 -6.61 -6.54 -7.65
N GLY A 68 -7.67 -7.35 -7.55
CA GLY A 68 -7.96 -8.05 -6.31
C GLY A 68 -9.14 -9.00 -6.44
N SER A 69 -9.32 -9.83 -5.42
CA SER A 69 -10.50 -10.68 -5.27
C SER A 69 -11.74 -9.80 -5.08
N VAL A 70 -12.89 -10.27 -5.56
CA VAL A 70 -14.20 -9.68 -5.26
C VAL A 70 -15.12 -10.64 -4.51
N GLY A 71 -14.57 -11.76 -3.99
CA GLY A 71 -15.34 -12.84 -3.38
C GLY A 71 -15.89 -13.83 -4.40
N ASP A 72 -16.77 -14.72 -3.96
CA ASP A 72 -17.52 -15.65 -4.82
C ASP A 72 -18.90 -15.05 -5.10
N LEU A 73 -19.00 -14.25 -6.18
CA LEU A 73 -20.20 -13.50 -6.52
C LEU A 73 -21.30 -14.41 -7.06
N ASN A 74 -20.92 -15.45 -7.80
CA ASN A 74 -21.86 -16.35 -8.48
C ASN A 74 -22.14 -17.65 -7.71
N LYS A 75 -21.55 -17.81 -6.53
CA LYS A 75 -21.76 -18.93 -5.58
C LYS A 75 -21.39 -20.28 -6.16
N ASP A 76 -20.39 -20.33 -7.03
CA ASP A 76 -19.89 -21.57 -7.60
C ASP A 76 -18.74 -22.19 -6.79
N GLY A 77 -18.34 -21.54 -5.68
CA GLY A 77 -17.27 -21.96 -4.78
C GLY A 77 -15.88 -21.53 -5.23
N LEU A 78 -15.76 -20.75 -6.31
CA LEU A 78 -14.50 -20.20 -6.80
C LEU A 78 -14.43 -18.70 -6.52
N GLY A 79 -13.21 -18.22 -6.27
CA GLY A 79 -12.97 -16.79 -6.12
C GLY A 79 -13.06 -16.07 -7.46
N ASP A 80 -13.87 -15.02 -7.49
CA ASP A 80 -13.92 -14.06 -8.58
C ASP A 80 -12.91 -12.95 -8.36
N PHE A 81 -12.56 -12.23 -9.41
CA PHE A 81 -11.61 -11.14 -9.29
C PHE A 81 -11.99 -9.96 -10.18
N ALA A 82 -11.45 -8.80 -9.83
CA ALA A 82 -11.53 -7.62 -10.64
C ALA A 82 -10.13 -7.09 -10.96
N TYR A 83 -10.01 -6.45 -12.11
CA TYR A 83 -8.83 -5.66 -12.43
C TYR A 83 -9.22 -4.33 -13.07
N TYR A 84 -8.37 -3.36 -12.86
CA TYR A 84 -8.48 -2.02 -13.40
C TYR A 84 -7.72 -1.91 -14.72
N THR A 85 -8.30 -1.20 -15.68
CA THR A 85 -7.60 -0.70 -16.87
C THR A 85 -7.88 0.77 -17.06
N ILE A 86 -7.08 1.38 -17.91
CA ILE A 86 -7.36 2.67 -18.53
C ILE A 86 -7.66 2.35 -19.99
N ASP A 87 -8.78 2.79 -20.54
CA ASP A 87 -9.10 2.53 -21.95
C ASP A 87 -9.10 3.85 -22.71
N PRO A 88 -7.98 4.26 -23.33
CA PRO A 88 -7.98 5.46 -24.17
C PRO A 88 -9.06 5.36 -25.25
N PRO A 89 -9.88 6.41 -25.51
CA PRO A 89 -9.76 7.78 -25.01
C PRO A 89 -10.61 8.09 -23.76
N VAL A 90 -11.15 7.08 -23.08
CA VAL A 90 -12.00 7.28 -21.90
C VAL A 90 -11.20 8.04 -20.84
N VAL A 91 -11.73 9.20 -20.43
CA VAL A 91 -11.17 9.98 -19.32
C VAL A 91 -11.55 9.27 -18.02
N GLY A 92 -10.79 8.22 -17.73
CA GLY A 92 -10.96 7.37 -16.56
C GLY A 92 -10.71 5.92 -16.82
N GLY A 93 -10.43 5.21 -15.74
CA GLY A 93 -10.30 3.78 -15.84
C GLY A 93 -11.62 3.05 -15.81
N ILE A 94 -11.51 1.74 -15.91
CA ILE A 94 -12.60 0.80 -15.93
C ILE A 94 -12.19 -0.38 -15.06
N TRP A 95 -12.99 -0.67 -14.04
CA TRP A 95 -12.95 -1.94 -13.33
C TRP A 95 -13.74 -2.98 -14.11
N ARG A 96 -13.12 -4.14 -14.34
CA ARG A 96 -13.75 -5.32 -14.94
C ARG A 96 -13.73 -6.46 -13.96
N VAL A 97 -14.88 -7.09 -13.78
CA VAL A 97 -15.06 -8.26 -12.93
C VAL A 97 -15.20 -9.49 -13.81
N HIS A 98 -14.54 -10.56 -13.41
CA HIS A 98 -14.52 -11.84 -14.10
C HIS A 98 -14.79 -12.94 -13.08
N TYR A 99 -15.72 -13.84 -13.41
CA TYR A 99 -15.99 -14.98 -12.55
C TYR A 99 -14.83 -15.98 -12.55
N GLY A 100 -14.63 -16.67 -11.44
CA GLY A 100 -13.85 -17.90 -11.38
C GLY A 100 -14.44 -18.95 -12.32
N SER A 101 -13.60 -19.86 -12.80
CA SER A 101 -14.09 -21.05 -13.51
C SER A 101 -13.07 -22.18 -13.42
N GLU A 102 -13.49 -23.40 -13.71
CA GLU A 102 -12.60 -24.55 -13.72
C GLU A 102 -11.46 -24.34 -14.73
N GLY A 103 -10.21 -24.32 -14.23
CA GLY A 103 -9.02 -24.10 -15.06
C GLY A 103 -8.59 -22.64 -15.20
N GLY A 104 -9.28 -21.69 -14.56
CA GLY A 104 -8.89 -20.29 -14.46
C GLY A 104 -10.08 -19.34 -14.57
N PRO A 105 -9.88 -18.03 -14.43
CA PRO A 105 -11.00 -17.11 -14.52
C PRO A 105 -11.62 -17.07 -15.92
N SER A 106 -12.92 -16.77 -15.98
CA SER A 106 -13.67 -16.56 -17.22
C SER A 106 -13.02 -15.49 -18.07
N LYS A 107 -13.01 -15.72 -19.39
CA LYS A 107 -12.55 -14.72 -20.36
C LYS A 107 -13.59 -13.64 -20.62
N ASP A 108 -14.86 -13.95 -20.37
CA ASP A 108 -15.94 -13.00 -20.52
C ASP A 108 -16.02 -12.13 -19.27
N THR A 109 -16.07 -10.82 -19.48
CA THR A 109 -16.29 -9.87 -18.39
C THR A 109 -17.74 -9.99 -17.91
N ALA A 110 -17.91 -10.32 -16.64
CA ALA A 110 -19.21 -10.49 -16.01
C ALA A 110 -19.84 -9.13 -15.66
N TRP A 111 -19.03 -8.17 -15.24
CA TRP A 111 -19.50 -6.86 -14.80
C TRP A 111 -18.45 -5.76 -15.02
N VAL A 112 -18.91 -4.52 -15.21
CA VAL A 112 -18.06 -3.37 -15.56
C VAL A 112 -18.46 -2.13 -14.77
N PHE A 113 -17.45 -1.40 -14.27
CA PHE A 113 -17.60 -0.06 -13.71
C PHE A 113 -16.60 0.92 -14.31
N GLY A 114 -17.11 1.89 -15.07
CA GLY A 114 -16.26 2.88 -15.77
C GLY A 114 -16.59 4.34 -15.49
N GLN A 115 -17.58 4.66 -14.65
CA GLN A 115 -17.94 6.06 -14.37
C GLN A 115 -16.93 6.71 -13.44
N GLY A 116 -15.88 7.29 -14.02
CA GLY A 116 -14.83 7.99 -13.28
C GLY A 116 -14.06 7.06 -12.36
N ALA A 117 -13.84 5.80 -12.74
CA ALA A 117 -13.11 4.88 -11.87
C ALA A 117 -11.70 5.39 -11.60
N GLY A 118 -11.30 5.33 -10.34
CA GLY A 118 -9.96 5.62 -9.86
C GLY A 118 -9.19 4.32 -9.62
N GLY A 119 -7.87 4.39 -9.72
CA GLY A 119 -6.99 3.29 -9.36
C GLY A 119 -6.69 3.30 -7.86
N VAL A 120 -7.36 2.45 -7.10
CA VAL A 120 -6.78 1.84 -5.89
C VAL A 120 -6.06 0.57 -6.30
N SER A 121 -5.15 0.10 -5.45
CA SER A 121 -4.45 -1.18 -5.59
C SER A 121 -5.42 -2.36 -5.73
N HIS A 122 -6.58 -2.33 -5.06
CA HIS A 122 -7.56 -3.43 -5.09
C HIS A 122 -9.01 -2.96 -4.83
N PRO A 123 -10.02 -3.78 -5.21
CA PRO A 123 -11.38 -3.63 -4.71
C PRO A 123 -11.44 -3.80 -3.19
N VAL A 124 -12.48 -3.26 -2.56
CA VAL A 124 -12.77 -3.44 -1.13
C VAL A 124 -13.93 -4.43 -1.02
N VAL A 125 -13.79 -5.49 -0.25
CA VAL A 125 -14.85 -6.52 -0.12
C VAL A 125 -15.13 -6.74 1.35
N GLY A 126 -16.38 -6.59 1.77
CA GLY A 126 -16.74 -6.80 3.16
C GLY A 126 -18.22 -7.08 3.39
N LYS A 127 -18.51 -7.78 4.48
CA LYS A 127 -19.85 -8.03 5.04
C LYS A 127 -20.22 -6.95 6.03
N PHE A 128 -20.29 -5.72 5.55
CA PHE A 128 -20.40 -4.54 6.42
C PHE A 128 -21.64 -4.50 7.31
N ARG A 129 -22.73 -5.16 6.91
CA ARG A 129 -24.01 -5.11 7.66
C ARG A 129 -24.17 -6.21 8.72
N GLY A 130 -23.18 -7.10 8.85
CA GLY A 130 -23.26 -8.25 9.76
C GLY A 130 -24.22 -9.35 9.30
N ASP A 131 -24.72 -9.29 8.07
CA ASP A 131 -25.47 -10.37 7.44
C ASP A 131 -24.59 -11.17 6.45
N ASP A 132 -25.17 -12.18 5.81
CA ASP A 132 -24.45 -12.99 4.81
C ASP A 132 -24.22 -12.24 3.47
N SER A 133 -24.71 -11.00 3.35
CA SER A 133 -24.45 -10.19 2.17
C SER A 133 -23.09 -9.51 2.28
N HIS A 134 -22.38 -9.44 1.16
CA HIS A 134 -21.19 -8.61 1.04
C HIS A 134 -21.39 -7.57 -0.05
N ASP A 135 -20.71 -6.44 0.10
CA ASP A 135 -20.64 -5.38 -0.90
C ASP A 135 -19.20 -5.31 -1.43
N VAL A 136 -19.07 -4.92 -2.70
CA VAL A 136 -17.77 -4.68 -3.35
C VAL A 136 -17.61 -3.20 -3.65
N GLY A 137 -16.59 -2.59 -3.07
CA GLY A 137 -16.21 -1.19 -3.21
C GLY A 137 -15.20 -0.97 -4.33
N PHE A 138 -15.46 0.00 -5.20
CA PHE A 138 -14.52 0.47 -6.22
C PHE A 138 -14.27 1.96 -6.08
N LEU A 139 -12.99 2.37 -6.07
CA LEU A 139 -12.64 3.78 -6.05
C LEU A 139 -13.07 4.43 -7.37
N SER A 140 -13.57 5.65 -7.25
CA SER A 140 -13.93 6.55 -8.33
C SER A 140 -13.59 7.98 -7.95
N TYR A 141 -13.73 8.88 -8.91
CA TYR A 141 -13.62 10.31 -8.72
C TYR A 141 -14.86 11.00 -9.27
N ARG A 142 -15.19 12.12 -8.65
CA ARG A 142 -16.17 13.08 -9.13
C ARG A 142 -15.46 14.39 -9.44
N TRP A 143 -15.71 14.94 -10.63
CA TRP A 143 -15.22 16.25 -11.01
C TRP A 143 -16.26 17.31 -10.67
N VAL A 144 -15.83 18.40 -10.06
CA VAL A 144 -16.65 19.58 -9.78
C VAL A 144 -15.97 20.78 -10.44
N ASP A 145 -16.61 21.31 -11.48
CA ASP A 145 -16.15 22.53 -12.13
C ASP A 145 -16.78 23.76 -11.46
N SER A 146 -15.94 24.62 -10.87
CA SER A 146 -16.36 25.89 -10.26
C SER A 146 -16.27 27.08 -11.24
N GLY A 147 -15.90 26.84 -12.49
CA GLY A 147 -15.59 27.85 -13.50
C GLY A 147 -14.24 28.54 -13.33
N LYS A 148 -13.53 28.30 -12.21
CA LYS A 148 -12.17 28.81 -11.93
C LYS A 148 -11.16 27.68 -11.76
N THR A 149 -11.58 26.62 -11.09
CA THR A 149 -10.82 25.39 -10.88
C THR A 149 -11.73 24.20 -11.09
N THR A 150 -11.18 23.13 -11.66
CA THR A 150 -11.79 21.80 -11.61
C THR A 150 -11.24 21.09 -10.39
N ASP A 151 -12.09 20.88 -9.40
CA ASP A 151 -11.74 20.13 -8.20
C ASP A 151 -12.14 18.66 -8.44
N PHE A 152 -11.29 17.73 -8.01
CA PHE A 152 -11.57 16.29 -8.06
C PHE A 152 -11.91 15.82 -6.66
N TYR A 153 -12.80 14.85 -6.50
CA TYR A 153 -13.17 14.30 -5.19
C TYR A 153 -13.17 12.79 -5.29
N PHE A 154 -12.42 12.13 -4.42
CA PHE A 154 -12.39 10.68 -4.35
C PHE A 154 -13.71 10.16 -3.76
N GLN A 155 -14.20 9.07 -4.33
CA GLN A 155 -15.41 8.39 -3.91
C GLN A 155 -15.19 6.88 -3.89
N LEU A 156 -15.54 6.18 -2.81
CA LEU A 156 -15.59 4.73 -2.80
C LEU A 156 -17.05 4.30 -2.95
N ARG A 157 -17.37 3.61 -4.06
CA ARG A 157 -18.73 3.19 -4.40
C ARG A 157 -18.90 1.72 -4.14
N PHE A 158 -19.85 1.37 -3.29
CA PHE A 158 -20.10 -0.01 -2.89
C PHE A 158 -21.30 -0.58 -3.64
N PHE A 159 -21.14 -1.75 -4.21
CA PHE A 159 -22.18 -2.44 -4.97
C PHE A 159 -22.50 -3.75 -4.25
N ALA A 160 -23.74 -3.92 -3.82
CA ALA A 160 -24.17 -5.18 -3.22
C ALA A 160 -24.16 -6.31 -4.25
N VAL A 161 -23.86 -7.52 -3.77
CA VAL A 161 -24.03 -8.75 -4.54
C VAL A 161 -25.48 -9.20 -4.49
N GLU A 162 -26.12 -9.29 -5.65
CA GLU A 162 -27.52 -9.67 -5.80
C GLU A 162 -27.71 -10.50 -7.07
N ASN A 163 -28.45 -11.62 -6.98
CA ASN A 163 -28.71 -12.52 -8.11
C ASN A 163 -27.44 -12.92 -8.86
N ASP A 164 -26.44 -13.39 -8.11
CA ASP A 164 -25.17 -13.92 -8.63
C ASP A 164 -24.31 -12.90 -9.40
N SER A 165 -24.52 -11.59 -9.16
CA SER A 165 -23.79 -10.50 -9.79
C SER A 165 -23.74 -9.24 -8.91
N LEU A 166 -22.97 -8.24 -9.32
CA LEU A 166 -22.98 -6.92 -8.68
C LEU A 166 -24.13 -6.06 -9.21
N ARG A 167 -24.81 -5.35 -8.31
CA ARG A 167 -25.80 -4.34 -8.71
C ARG A 167 -25.17 -3.26 -9.60
N SER A 168 -25.95 -2.67 -10.49
CA SER A 168 -25.48 -1.59 -11.38
C SER A 168 -25.48 -0.21 -10.73
N VAL A 169 -26.14 -0.08 -9.57
CA VAL A 169 -26.24 1.15 -8.78
C VAL A 169 -25.61 0.88 -7.43
N PRO A 170 -24.74 1.77 -6.92
CA PRO A 170 -24.13 1.57 -5.62
C PRO A 170 -25.17 1.60 -4.49
N SER A 171 -24.99 0.73 -3.51
CA SER A 171 -25.76 0.66 -2.26
C SER A 171 -25.53 1.92 -1.41
N TYR A 172 -24.28 2.38 -1.36
CA TYR A 172 -23.85 3.60 -0.69
C TYR A 172 -22.53 4.10 -1.31
N THR A 173 -22.17 5.33 -1.03
CA THR A 173 -20.97 5.98 -1.58
C THR A 173 -20.30 6.79 -0.50
N TRP A 174 -19.07 6.43 -0.18
CA TRP A 174 -18.19 7.26 0.62
C TRP A 174 -17.80 8.47 -0.23
N ASP A 175 -18.23 9.66 0.16
CA ASP A 175 -17.87 10.94 -0.47
C ASP A 175 -17.78 12.02 0.63
N PRO A 176 -16.62 12.16 1.29
CA PRO A 176 -16.47 13.10 2.41
C PRO A 176 -16.69 14.56 2.01
N GLY A 177 -16.51 14.89 0.73
CA GLY A 177 -16.80 16.22 0.18
C GLY A 177 -18.30 16.53 0.11
N LEU A 178 -19.18 15.51 0.17
CA LEU A 178 -20.63 15.69 0.26
C LEU A 178 -21.15 15.48 1.68
N THR A 179 -20.61 14.51 2.41
CA THR A 179 -21.20 14.05 3.67
C THR A 179 -20.60 14.69 4.90
N MET A 180 -19.37 15.22 4.83
CA MET A 180 -18.64 15.78 5.98
C MET A 180 -18.44 17.29 5.89
N ASP A 181 -17.57 17.74 5.00
CA ASP A 181 -17.33 19.17 4.76
C ASP A 181 -16.97 19.37 3.29
N SER A 182 -17.73 20.23 2.61
CA SER A 182 -17.51 20.60 1.22
C SER A 182 -16.11 21.17 0.91
N ASN A 183 -15.41 21.70 1.92
CA ASN A 183 -14.04 22.19 1.82
C ASN A 183 -12.98 21.16 2.18
N TRP A 184 -13.40 19.93 2.48
CA TRP A 184 -12.52 18.81 2.78
C TRP A 184 -12.24 18.02 1.50
N PHE A 185 -10.96 17.86 1.24
CA PHE A 185 -10.42 16.96 0.25
C PHE A 185 -9.52 15.95 0.97
N THR A 186 -9.62 14.66 0.66
CA THR A 186 -8.70 13.63 1.15
C THR A 186 -8.19 12.82 -0.04
N PHE A 187 -6.92 12.41 0.02
CA PHE A 187 -6.32 11.46 -0.91
C PHE A 187 -6.24 10.11 -0.19
N PRO A 188 -7.24 9.23 -0.35
CA PRO A 188 -7.15 7.90 0.23
C PRO A 188 -5.99 7.15 -0.42
N ASN A 189 -5.14 6.56 0.40
CA ASN A 189 -4.06 5.66 -0.01
C ASN A 189 -4.59 4.24 -0.14
N ASP A 190 -5.41 3.82 0.81
CA ASP A 190 -5.93 2.47 0.86
C ASP A 190 -7.27 2.40 1.61
N PHE A 191 -7.98 1.31 1.37
CA PHE A 191 -9.20 0.94 2.07
C PHE A 191 -9.18 -0.55 2.41
N LEU A 192 -9.43 -0.88 3.67
CA LEU A 192 -9.53 -2.27 4.14
C LEU A 192 -10.95 -2.54 4.66
N ALA A 193 -11.37 -3.79 4.57
CA ALA A 193 -12.58 -4.27 5.19
C ALA A 193 -12.27 -5.53 6.00
N MET A 194 -12.57 -5.52 7.29
CA MET A 194 -12.28 -6.60 8.22
C MET A 194 -13.11 -6.44 9.50
N ASP A 195 -13.55 -7.55 10.09
CA ASP A 195 -14.11 -7.58 11.44
C ASP A 195 -13.01 -7.32 12.48
N MET A 196 -12.86 -6.06 12.90
CA MET A 196 -11.81 -5.63 13.81
C MET A 196 -12.27 -5.64 15.27
N ASP A 197 -13.57 -5.46 15.51
CA ASP A 197 -14.15 -5.48 16.85
C ASP A 197 -14.74 -6.85 17.25
N GLN A 198 -14.56 -7.87 16.40
CA GLN A 198 -15.06 -9.24 16.55
C GLN A 198 -16.59 -9.28 16.72
N SER A 199 -17.29 -8.36 16.07
CA SER A 199 -18.73 -8.23 16.15
C SER A 199 -19.39 -8.56 14.83
N GLU A 200 -20.72 -8.40 14.76
CA GLU A 200 -21.44 -8.68 13.52
C GLU A 200 -21.13 -7.61 12.49
N GLY A 201 -20.25 -7.95 11.54
CA GLY A 201 -20.01 -7.21 10.31
C GLY A 201 -18.65 -6.54 10.25
N ASP A 202 -18.10 -6.46 9.05
CA ASP A 202 -16.76 -5.91 8.84
C ASP A 202 -16.75 -4.38 9.04
N GLU A 203 -15.72 -3.87 9.71
CA GLU A 203 -15.37 -2.46 9.68
C GLU A 203 -14.83 -2.06 8.31
N LEU A 204 -15.07 -0.81 7.90
CA LEU A 204 -14.33 -0.18 6.82
C LEU A 204 -13.25 0.71 7.42
N VAL A 205 -12.00 0.51 6.98
CA VAL A 205 -10.85 1.35 7.33
C VAL A 205 -10.40 2.11 6.10
N MET A 206 -10.19 3.42 6.22
CA MET A 206 -9.61 4.25 5.17
C MET A 206 -8.37 4.95 5.72
N VAL A 207 -7.26 4.87 5.01
CA VAL A 207 -6.04 5.63 5.35
C VAL A 207 -5.76 6.68 4.29
N SER A 208 -5.43 7.88 4.74
CA SER A 208 -5.11 9.02 3.88
C SER A 208 -3.84 9.71 4.35
N SER A 209 -2.84 9.84 3.46
CA SER A 209 -1.58 10.52 3.75
C SER A 209 -1.62 12.03 3.58
N VAL A 210 -2.66 12.53 2.90
CA VAL A 210 -2.83 13.95 2.65
C VAL A 210 -4.30 14.31 2.76
N SER A 211 -4.60 15.25 3.63
CA SER A 211 -5.88 15.94 3.65
C SER A 211 -5.70 17.42 3.29
N LEU A 212 -6.66 18.01 2.61
CA LEU A 212 -6.82 19.46 2.56
C LEU A 212 -8.10 19.85 3.27
N ARG A 213 -7.98 20.79 4.20
CA ARG A 213 -9.12 21.43 4.87
C ARG A 213 -9.05 22.91 4.58
N ASN A 214 -10.09 23.49 3.98
CA ASN A 214 -10.09 24.90 3.56
C ASN A 214 -8.89 25.29 2.69
N ARG A 215 -8.49 24.39 1.77
CA ARG A 215 -7.29 24.52 0.91
C ARG A 215 -5.96 24.61 1.66
N VAL A 216 -5.95 24.34 2.97
CA VAL A 216 -4.73 24.14 3.74
C VAL A 216 -4.40 22.66 3.72
N ARG A 217 -3.26 22.32 3.11
CA ARG A 217 -2.77 20.95 3.01
C ARG A 217 -2.16 20.52 4.34
N SER A 218 -2.59 19.37 4.84
CA SER A 218 -1.96 18.62 5.92
C SER A 218 -1.20 17.42 5.34
N GLN A 219 -0.06 17.08 5.95
CA GLN A 219 0.71 15.85 5.68
C GLN A 219 0.72 14.97 6.92
N VAL A 220 -0.31 15.13 7.73
CA VAL A 220 -0.57 14.29 8.87
C VAL A 220 -1.52 13.21 8.39
N GLY A 221 -1.12 11.96 8.59
CA GLY A 221 -1.95 10.81 8.23
C GLY A 221 -3.23 10.79 9.04
N GLU A 222 -4.32 10.43 8.40
CA GLU A 222 -5.58 10.14 9.10
C GLU A 222 -6.04 8.74 8.74
N ILE A 223 -6.43 7.98 9.75
CA ILE A 223 -7.04 6.65 9.64
C ILE A 223 -8.47 6.80 10.11
N TRP A 224 -9.42 6.51 9.23
CA TRP A 224 -10.85 6.66 9.47
C TRP A 224 -11.47 5.27 9.56
N LEU A 225 -12.15 5.02 10.67
CA LEU A 225 -12.77 3.75 10.99
C LEU A 225 -14.29 3.92 10.97
N TYR A 226 -14.96 3.09 10.20
CA TYR A 226 -16.40 3.05 10.06
C TYR A 226 -16.91 1.73 10.62
N LYS A 227 -17.75 1.84 11.66
CA LYS A 227 -18.28 0.67 12.37
C LYS A 227 -19.19 -0.19 11.51
N GLY A 228 -18.93 -1.49 11.50
CA GLY A 228 -19.78 -2.54 10.92
C GLY A 228 -21.12 -2.73 11.64
N GLY A 229 -21.95 -3.59 11.08
CA GLY A 229 -23.23 -4.03 11.64
C GLY A 229 -24.46 -3.39 10.99
N ALA A 230 -25.63 -3.67 11.57
CA ALA A 230 -26.93 -3.38 10.95
C ALA A 230 -27.14 -1.90 10.54
N ASP A 231 -26.48 -0.98 11.23
CA ASP A 231 -26.53 0.47 10.99
C ASP A 231 -25.34 1.02 10.20
N PHE A 232 -24.59 0.14 9.50
CA PHE A 232 -23.40 0.52 8.74
C PHE A 232 -23.66 1.68 7.78
N GLN A 233 -22.74 2.64 7.79
CA GLN A 233 -22.77 3.84 6.95
C GLN A 233 -21.36 4.35 6.67
N VAL A 234 -21.23 5.18 5.63
CA VAL A 234 -19.95 5.76 5.18
C VAL A 234 -19.97 7.29 5.11
N ASP A 235 -21.02 7.92 5.63
CA ASP A 235 -21.20 9.37 5.65
C ASP A 235 -20.23 10.05 6.62
N GLN A 236 -19.96 9.42 7.77
CA GLN A 236 -19.06 9.91 8.80
C GLN A 236 -18.28 8.75 9.43
N PRO A 237 -16.97 8.89 9.68
CA PRO A 237 -16.23 7.88 10.43
C PRO A 237 -16.73 7.80 11.88
N THR A 238 -16.82 6.58 12.40
CA THR A 238 -17.14 6.33 13.81
C THR A 238 -15.97 6.71 14.70
N HIS A 239 -14.75 6.45 14.25
CA HIS A 239 -13.52 6.81 14.95
C HIS A 239 -12.47 7.31 13.96
N VAL A 240 -11.65 8.27 14.38
CA VAL A 240 -10.56 8.83 13.57
C VAL A 240 -9.30 8.87 14.41
N ILE A 241 -8.26 8.20 13.91
CA ILE A 241 -6.91 8.28 14.45
C ILE A 241 -6.13 9.25 13.57
N VAL A 242 -5.52 10.24 14.21
CA VAL A 242 -4.68 11.24 13.54
C VAL A 242 -3.23 10.96 13.94
N ASP A 243 -2.39 10.66 12.95
CA ASP A 243 -0.96 10.53 13.19
C ASP A 243 -0.44 11.83 13.84
N GLN A 244 0.47 11.77 14.80
CA GLN A 244 1.01 12.97 15.43
C GLN A 244 2.24 13.51 14.68
N GLU A 245 2.69 12.81 13.64
CA GLU A 245 3.87 13.16 12.85
C GLU A 245 3.53 13.39 11.37
N GLU A 246 4.27 14.30 10.74
CA GLU A 246 4.13 14.56 9.31
C GLU A 246 4.89 13.50 8.48
N ASN A 247 4.20 12.89 7.52
CA ASN A 247 4.84 12.00 6.55
C ASN A 247 5.56 12.75 5.43
N PHE A 248 6.48 12.07 4.77
CA PHE A 248 7.09 12.56 3.55
C PHE A 248 6.10 12.43 2.38
N LEU A 249 5.93 13.50 1.61
CA LEU A 249 4.87 13.61 0.60
C LEU A 249 4.87 12.54 -0.49
N GLU A 250 6.05 12.03 -0.79
CA GLU A 250 6.26 11.09 -1.89
C GLU A 250 5.96 9.65 -1.47
N ASN A 251 5.78 9.40 -0.17
CA ASN A 251 5.54 8.07 0.35
C ASN A 251 4.09 7.88 0.76
N GLN A 252 3.56 6.73 0.36
CA GLN A 252 2.22 6.29 0.72
C GLN A 252 2.25 5.75 2.15
N TYR A 253 1.10 5.82 2.83
CA TYR A 253 0.89 4.99 4.00
C TYR A 253 0.54 3.59 3.53
N TYR A 254 1.15 2.60 4.16
CA TYR A 254 0.75 1.21 4.06
C TYR A 254 0.05 0.82 5.36
N LEU A 255 -1.14 0.25 5.24
CA LEU A 255 -1.95 -0.16 6.36
C LEU A 255 -2.10 -1.67 6.33
N TYR A 256 -1.90 -2.30 7.48
CA TYR A 256 -2.05 -3.74 7.67
C TYR A 256 -2.84 -3.99 8.94
N THR A 257 -3.64 -5.05 8.94
CA THR A 257 -4.46 -5.47 10.08
C THR A 257 -4.40 -6.98 10.19
N GLU A 258 -4.01 -7.46 11.36
CA GLU A 258 -3.85 -8.89 11.66
C GLU A 258 -3.62 -9.06 13.17
N ASP A 259 -3.60 -10.28 13.69
CA ASP A 259 -3.14 -10.59 15.05
C ASP A 259 -1.60 -10.64 15.09
N PHE A 260 -0.95 -9.51 15.41
CA PHE A 260 0.52 -9.39 15.46
C PHE A 260 1.10 -9.73 16.84
N ASP A 261 0.30 -9.86 17.90
CA ASP A 261 0.81 -10.24 19.23
C ASP A 261 0.27 -11.57 19.78
N GLY A 262 -0.56 -12.25 18.99
CA GLY A 262 -1.08 -13.59 19.26
C GLY A 262 -2.22 -13.61 20.27
N ASP A 263 -2.83 -12.46 20.59
CA ASP A 263 -3.90 -12.35 21.57
C ASP A 263 -5.31 -12.55 20.97
N SER A 264 -5.37 -12.83 19.67
CA SER A 264 -6.55 -13.03 18.84
C SER A 264 -7.38 -11.77 18.58
N TYR A 265 -7.04 -10.60 19.13
CA TYR A 265 -7.63 -9.35 18.69
C TYR A 265 -6.92 -8.86 17.42
N ILE A 266 -7.66 -8.14 16.58
CA ILE A 266 -7.06 -7.55 15.37
C ILE A 266 -6.29 -6.30 15.75
N ASP A 267 -5.01 -6.30 15.41
CA ASP A 267 -4.12 -5.16 15.52
C ASP A 267 -4.12 -4.34 14.24
N MET A 268 -3.49 -3.17 14.30
CA MET A 268 -3.25 -2.33 13.14
C MET A 268 -1.81 -1.84 13.09
N VAL A 269 -1.19 -1.97 11.92
CA VAL A 269 0.12 -1.42 11.59
C VAL A 269 -0.01 -0.35 10.52
N LEU A 270 0.58 0.80 10.80
CA LEU A 270 0.79 1.88 9.84
C LEU A 270 2.28 2.00 9.53
N GLY A 271 2.65 1.86 8.26
CA GLY A 271 4.02 2.03 7.78
C GLY A 271 4.17 3.20 6.81
N THR A 272 5.14 4.08 7.04
CA THR A 272 5.57 5.09 6.06
C THR A 272 6.94 5.71 6.41
N GLN A 273 7.44 6.58 5.53
CA GLN A 273 8.56 7.48 5.84
C GLN A 273 8.08 8.82 6.39
N TYR A 274 8.70 9.28 7.46
CA TYR A 274 8.39 10.55 8.11
C TYR A 274 9.37 11.66 7.73
N ARG A 275 9.01 12.91 8.04
CA ARG A 275 9.85 14.08 7.73
C ARG A 275 11.20 14.12 8.43
N ASP A 276 11.38 13.34 9.49
CA ASP A 276 12.69 13.14 10.12
C ASP A 276 13.63 12.25 9.29
N GLY A 277 13.16 11.75 8.15
CA GLY A 277 13.91 10.91 7.21
C GLY A 277 13.79 9.42 7.50
N ASN A 278 13.14 9.01 8.60
CA ASN A 278 13.06 7.63 9.01
C ASN A 278 11.76 6.97 8.57
N TYR A 279 11.86 5.70 8.18
CA TYR A 279 10.72 4.81 8.11
C TYR A 279 10.34 4.34 9.51
N LYS A 280 9.04 4.30 9.78
CA LYS A 280 8.51 3.80 11.05
C LYS A 280 7.34 2.86 10.79
N LEU A 281 7.21 1.85 11.64
CA LEU A 281 5.97 1.09 11.80
C LEU A 281 5.34 1.52 13.13
N LYS A 282 4.08 1.93 13.09
CA LYS A 282 3.29 2.32 14.25
C LYS A 282 2.20 1.28 14.46
N PHE A 283 2.13 0.72 15.67
CA PHE A 283 1.23 -0.36 16.03
C PHE A 283 0.17 0.15 16.99
N TRP A 284 -1.07 -0.27 16.74
CA TRP A 284 -2.18 -0.20 17.68
C TRP A 284 -2.62 -1.62 17.95
N PHE A 285 -2.42 -2.08 19.17
CA PHE A 285 -2.76 -3.45 19.54
C PHE A 285 -4.25 -3.56 19.88
N GLY A 286 -4.87 -4.60 19.35
CA GLY A 286 -6.20 -5.06 19.64
C GLY A 286 -6.36 -5.35 21.13
N ARG A 287 -7.60 -5.24 21.60
CA ARG A 287 -8.03 -5.52 22.98
C ARG A 287 -9.55 -5.38 23.06
N GLU A 288 -10.13 -5.71 24.20
CA GLU A 288 -11.55 -5.49 24.45
C GLU A 288 -11.97 -4.04 24.16
N GLY A 289 -12.88 -3.87 23.20
CA GLY A 289 -13.39 -2.58 22.74
C GLY A 289 -12.55 -1.89 21.65
N SER A 290 -11.51 -2.54 21.12
CA SER A 290 -10.87 -2.14 19.87
C SER A 290 -11.84 -2.30 18.68
N PRO A 291 -11.66 -1.53 17.58
CA PRO A 291 -10.72 -0.42 17.45
C PRO A 291 -11.22 0.89 18.12
N TRP A 292 -12.37 0.85 18.81
CA TRP A 292 -13.07 2.05 19.32
C TRP A 292 -12.40 2.72 20.52
N ASN A 293 -11.47 2.04 21.19
CA ASN A 293 -10.69 2.56 22.32
C ASN A 293 -9.28 3.02 21.93
N TRP A 294 -8.90 2.89 20.65
CA TRP A 294 -7.61 3.35 20.17
C TRP A 294 -7.48 4.88 20.28
N THR A 295 -6.24 5.36 20.29
CA THR A 295 -5.94 6.77 20.44
C THR A 295 -5.00 7.23 19.33
N ASN A 296 -4.76 8.54 19.25
CA ASN A 296 -3.78 9.10 18.32
C ASN A 296 -2.34 8.66 18.63
N GLU A 297 -2.09 8.14 19.83
CA GLU A 297 -0.79 7.58 20.21
C GLU A 297 -0.79 6.07 19.92
N PRO A 298 0.15 5.56 19.11
CA PRO A 298 0.33 4.12 18.92
C PRO A 298 0.86 3.47 20.20
N ASP A 299 0.49 2.20 20.42
CA ASP A 299 1.00 1.41 21.55
C ASP A 299 2.51 1.11 21.39
N ARG A 300 2.99 0.98 20.14
CA ARG A 300 4.40 0.75 19.83
C ARG A 300 4.83 1.45 18.53
N VAL A 301 6.07 1.94 18.52
CA VAL A 301 6.72 2.50 17.32
C VAL A 301 8.04 1.77 17.09
N LEU A 302 8.19 1.15 15.92
CA LEU A 302 9.46 0.59 15.46
C LEU A 302 10.14 1.57 14.51
N LEU A 303 11.35 1.99 14.86
CA LEU A 303 12.19 2.85 14.02
C LEU A 303 13.02 1.99 13.08
N LEU A 304 12.80 2.12 11.77
CA LEU A 304 13.50 1.34 10.74
C LEU A 304 14.68 2.10 10.10
N GLY A 305 14.90 3.36 10.48
CA GLY A 305 15.94 4.21 9.91
C GLY A 305 15.62 4.70 8.50
N SER A 306 16.61 5.23 7.79
CA SER A 306 16.41 5.91 6.50
C SER A 306 16.21 4.99 5.30
N THR A 307 16.53 3.71 5.42
CA THR A 307 16.51 2.74 4.31
C THR A 307 15.28 1.84 4.29
N GLY A 308 14.47 1.88 5.37
CA GLY A 308 13.47 0.90 5.83
C GLY A 308 12.53 0.22 4.82
N LEU A 309 11.31 -0.10 5.23
CA LEU A 309 10.39 -0.84 4.36
C LEU A 309 9.73 0.11 3.37
N ASN A 310 10.22 0.11 2.12
CA ASN A 310 9.92 1.14 1.13
C ASN A 310 8.75 0.77 0.18
N HIS A 311 8.22 -0.45 0.30
CA HIS A 311 7.15 -0.95 -0.56
C HIS A 311 6.30 -1.99 0.18
N GLU A 312 5.08 -2.22 -0.32
CA GLU A 312 4.11 -3.25 0.11
C GLU A 312 4.75 -4.40 0.91
N LEU A 313 4.36 -4.49 2.18
CA LEU A 313 4.75 -5.56 3.08
C LEU A 313 4.04 -6.85 2.70
N SER A 314 4.78 -7.94 2.84
CA SER A 314 4.25 -9.30 2.88
C SER A 314 4.06 -9.69 4.35
N MET A 315 2.93 -10.34 4.63
CA MET A 315 2.59 -10.84 5.95
C MET A 315 2.55 -12.35 5.94
N GLY A 316 2.90 -12.97 7.05
CA GLY A 316 2.72 -14.39 7.28
C GLY A 316 3.51 -14.87 8.48
N ASP A 317 3.11 -15.99 9.05
CA ASP A 317 3.89 -16.72 10.07
C ASP A 317 5.11 -17.37 9.38
N TYR A 318 6.24 -16.68 9.36
CA TYR A 318 7.44 -17.10 8.63
C TYR A 318 8.36 -17.99 9.47
N ASP A 319 8.21 -17.99 10.80
CA ASP A 319 8.99 -18.84 11.70
C ASP A 319 8.21 -20.01 12.33
N GLY A 320 6.89 -20.04 12.17
CA GLY A 320 5.99 -21.10 12.60
C GLY A 320 5.54 -21.00 14.06
N ASP A 321 5.64 -19.82 14.68
CA ASP A 321 5.26 -19.61 16.08
C ASP A 321 3.76 -19.34 16.30
N GLY A 322 3.02 -19.15 15.20
CA GLY A 322 1.58 -18.89 15.19
C GLY A 322 1.20 -17.41 15.20
N THR A 323 2.17 -16.49 15.20
CA THR A 323 1.98 -15.04 15.11
C THR A 323 2.36 -14.57 13.71
N VAL A 324 1.78 -13.46 13.26
CA VAL A 324 2.09 -12.94 11.92
C VAL A 324 3.36 -12.10 11.94
N ASP A 325 4.29 -12.42 11.05
CA ASP A 325 5.50 -11.65 10.81
C ASP A 325 5.34 -10.67 9.65
N LEU A 326 6.22 -9.66 9.60
CA LEU A 326 6.28 -8.68 8.52
C LEU A 326 7.55 -8.85 7.71
N ALA A 327 7.41 -8.96 6.39
CA ALA A 327 8.53 -8.95 5.46
C ALA A 327 8.39 -7.82 4.44
N GLY A 328 9.51 -7.25 4.01
CA GLY A 328 9.48 -6.36 2.85
C GLY A 328 10.85 -5.90 2.39
N THR A 329 10.82 -5.07 1.34
CA THR A 329 12.03 -4.67 0.63
C THR A 329 12.63 -3.41 1.21
N VAL A 330 13.93 -3.46 1.50
CA VAL A 330 14.76 -2.36 1.99
C VAL A 330 15.73 -1.95 0.90
N TYR A 331 15.87 -0.64 0.68
CA TYR A 331 16.77 -0.09 -0.33
C TYR A 331 17.89 0.71 0.33
N ASP A 332 19.13 0.35 0.04
CA ASP A 332 20.32 1.06 0.50
C ASP A 332 21.21 1.40 -0.71
N GLY A 333 21.04 2.61 -1.23
CA GLY A 333 21.62 3.00 -2.51
C GLY A 333 21.13 2.10 -3.65
N ASP A 334 22.06 1.41 -4.31
CA ASP A 334 21.76 0.46 -5.38
C ASP A 334 21.45 -0.97 -4.87
N LEU A 335 21.60 -1.22 -3.56
CA LEU A 335 21.37 -2.53 -2.96
C LEU A 335 19.91 -2.69 -2.55
N ARG A 336 19.38 -3.91 -2.73
CA ARG A 336 18.02 -4.30 -2.33
C ARG A 336 18.10 -5.50 -1.39
N TYR A 337 17.49 -5.39 -0.23
CA TYR A 337 17.41 -6.45 0.78
C TYR A 337 15.96 -6.82 1.03
N ILE A 338 15.72 -8.04 1.50
CA ILE A 338 14.45 -8.42 2.13
C ILE A 338 14.73 -8.48 3.62
N HIS A 339 13.96 -7.73 4.40
CA HIS A 339 13.97 -7.81 5.85
C HIS A 339 12.73 -8.55 6.31
N ILE A 340 12.90 -9.42 7.31
CA ILE A 340 11.80 -10.07 8.04
C ILE A 340 11.87 -9.57 9.48
N TYR A 341 10.75 -9.10 9.99
CA TYR A 341 10.53 -8.65 11.35
C TYR A 341 9.62 -9.67 12.01
N LEU A 342 10.20 -10.44 12.94
CA LEU A 342 9.46 -11.40 13.75
C LEU A 342 8.70 -10.64 14.85
N SER A 343 7.46 -11.05 15.09
CA SER A 343 6.57 -10.38 16.05
C SER A 343 6.90 -10.66 17.52
#